data_AF-A0A3M6YN71-F1
#
_entry.id   AF-A0A3M6YN71-F1
#
_cell.length_a   1.000
_cell.length_b   1.000
_cell.length_c   1.000
_cell.angle_alpha   90.00
_cell.angle_beta   90.00
_cell.angle_gamma   90.00
#
_symmetry.space_group_name_H-M   'P 1'
#
loop_
_entity.id
_entity.type
_entity.pdbx_description
1 polymer ?
#
loop_
_entity_poly.entity_id
_entity_poly.type
_entity_poly.pdbx_seq_one_letter_code
_entity_poly.pdbx_strand_id
1 'polypeptide(L)'
;MDASPFAKLPDELLEAIILHLPPASTTAFALACRRTSKIAHEPRVWRRHCLAEYRYWQPHHDFKEKLTLPPAQTPWRQLFAERRRTDAEAAVLFEALLLTQQERYARMERIANWGYDVKDLLLGIVDGTPEDAEDVLARRYHANAILGSIHRMTAVEKWVRLQRQQMVRLEEVLGAYDLFVLAGRRGDLSDIDREFDRIAENIRQRDPDFDQLSVRRKAGQIAKYLRSENLVGNPNEENYHALRNNFISMALFEEPHTSLPLQSVAIYCAVARRLGVNARPSNYPHHVHAVIEAPSTHTLDGTPRPITHPPRPDNDDQPPDETEIMHMDPWRSSTETPRSDLLTRLIQMGIP
;
A
#
# COMPACT_ATOMS: atom_id res chain seq x y z
N MET A 1 -38.94 40.29 -2.39
CA MET A 1 -37.71 39.66 -1.88
C MET A 1 -37.40 38.51 -2.81
N ASP A 2 -36.52 38.74 -3.78
CA ASP A 2 -36.17 37.72 -4.76
C ASP A 2 -35.53 36.53 -4.06
N ALA A 3 -36.26 35.41 -4.04
CA ALA A 3 -35.71 34.15 -3.59
C ALA A 3 -34.52 33.81 -4.49
N SER A 4 -33.32 33.87 -3.90
CA SER A 4 -32.05 33.51 -4.56
C SER A 4 -32.27 32.27 -5.45
N PRO A 5 -31.77 32.25 -6.69
CA PRO A 5 -31.89 31.08 -7.56
C PRO A 5 -31.40 29.79 -6.89
N PHE A 6 -30.41 29.91 -6.00
CA PHE A 6 -29.90 28.82 -5.16
C PHE A 6 -30.94 28.20 -4.23
N ALA A 7 -31.91 29.00 -3.75
CA ALA A 7 -32.99 28.50 -2.89
C ALA A 7 -33.99 27.62 -3.64
N LYS A 8 -34.01 27.69 -4.98
CA LYS A 8 -34.94 26.93 -5.84
C LYS A 8 -34.36 25.61 -6.36
N LEU A 9 -33.04 25.41 -6.26
CA LEU A 9 -32.41 24.15 -6.66
C LEU A 9 -32.83 23.02 -5.70
N PRO A 10 -32.99 21.77 -6.18
CA PRO A 10 -33.10 20.57 -5.33
C PRO A 10 -31.84 20.33 -4.48
N ASP A 11 -31.99 19.59 -3.37
CA ASP A 11 -30.87 19.28 -2.46
C ASP A 11 -29.78 18.48 -3.17
N GLU A 12 -30.14 17.60 -4.10
CA GLU A 12 -29.21 16.75 -4.86
C GLU A 12 -28.30 17.58 -5.78
N LEU A 13 -28.83 18.66 -6.38
CA LEU A 13 -28.02 19.56 -7.22
C LEU A 13 -27.09 20.40 -6.36
N LEU A 14 -27.54 20.83 -5.18
CA LEU A 14 -26.70 21.54 -4.22
C LEU A 14 -25.60 20.63 -3.67
N GLU A 15 -25.89 19.36 -3.41
CA GLU A 15 -24.91 18.34 -3.03
C GLU A 15 -23.87 18.14 -4.14
N ALA A 16 -24.32 18.02 -5.40
CA ALA A 16 -23.42 17.91 -6.55
C ALA A 16 -22.50 19.14 -6.67
N ILE A 17 -23.03 20.36 -6.51
CA ILE A 17 -22.25 21.60 -6.56
C ILE A 17 -21.23 21.66 -5.42
N ILE A 18 -21.65 21.39 -4.17
CA ILE A 18 -20.75 21.51 -3.01
C ILE A 18 -19.62 20.50 -3.05
N LEU A 19 -19.82 19.33 -3.67
CA LEU A 19 -18.75 18.38 -3.87
C LEU A 19 -17.57 19.06 -4.59
N HIS A 20 -17.79 19.98 -5.53
CA HIS A 20 -16.71 20.69 -6.24
C HIS A 20 -16.06 21.85 -5.47
N LEU A 21 -16.56 22.21 -4.28
CA LEU A 21 -15.97 23.30 -3.50
C LEU A 21 -14.77 22.82 -2.67
N PRO A 22 -13.74 23.66 -2.46
CA PRO A 22 -12.68 23.33 -1.51
C PRO A 22 -13.20 23.39 -0.06
N PRO A 23 -12.53 22.75 0.91
CA PRO A 23 -13.01 22.63 2.29
C PRO A 23 -13.37 23.96 2.97
N ALA A 24 -12.60 25.02 2.72
CA ALA A 24 -12.88 26.35 3.26
C ALA A 24 -14.21 26.92 2.74
N SER A 25 -14.45 26.79 1.43
CA SER A 25 -15.70 27.22 0.79
C SER A 25 -16.88 26.32 1.18
N THR A 26 -16.68 25.01 1.36
CA THR A 26 -17.69 24.09 1.93
C THR A 26 -18.13 24.56 3.31
N THR A 27 -17.18 24.96 4.16
CA THR A 27 -17.48 25.46 5.52
C THR A 27 -18.23 26.78 5.46
N ALA A 28 -17.81 27.72 4.60
CA ALA A 28 -18.52 28.99 4.40
C ALA A 28 -19.96 28.77 3.90
N PHE A 29 -20.16 27.82 2.97
CA PHE A 29 -21.49 27.44 2.50
C PHE A 29 -22.35 26.85 3.62
N ALA A 30 -21.76 26.04 4.50
CA ALA A 30 -22.45 25.46 5.65
C ALA A 30 -22.99 26.50 6.64
N LEU A 31 -22.36 27.70 6.69
CA LEU A 31 -22.74 28.79 7.57
C LEU A 31 -23.83 29.70 7.01
N ALA A 32 -24.19 29.56 5.73
CA ALA A 32 -25.14 30.46 5.07
C ALA A 32 -26.58 30.31 5.59
N CYS A 33 -27.10 29.09 5.73
CA CYS A 33 -28.40 28.83 6.32
C CYS A 33 -28.55 27.38 6.82
N ARG A 34 -29.67 27.06 7.48
CA ARG A 34 -29.94 25.70 8.01
C ARG A 34 -29.93 24.62 6.91
N ARG A 35 -30.47 24.93 5.73
CA ARG A 35 -30.53 23.99 4.59
C ARG A 35 -29.13 23.67 4.05
N THR A 36 -28.32 24.71 3.79
CA THR A 36 -26.95 24.53 3.29
C THR A 36 -26.06 23.88 4.34
N SER A 37 -26.30 24.17 5.62
CA SER A 37 -25.65 23.46 6.73
C SER A 37 -25.92 21.97 6.64
N LYS A 38 -27.18 21.52 6.54
CA LYS A 38 -27.49 20.09 6.43
C LYS A 38 -26.75 19.41 5.26
N ILE A 39 -26.81 20.01 4.08
CA ILE A 39 -26.17 19.49 2.86
C ILE A 39 -24.64 19.44 3.02
N ALA A 40 -24.03 20.48 3.58
CA ALA A 40 -22.57 20.52 3.77
C ALA A 40 -22.07 19.53 4.82
N HIS A 41 -22.94 19.07 5.72
CA HIS A 41 -22.60 18.08 6.73
C HIS A 41 -22.83 16.64 6.26
N GLU A 42 -23.26 16.44 5.00
CA GLU A 42 -23.41 15.11 4.44
C GLU A 42 -22.06 14.35 4.44
N PRO A 43 -22.03 13.09 4.92
CA PRO A 43 -20.79 12.33 5.05
C PRO A 43 -19.99 12.19 3.74
N ARG A 44 -20.68 12.14 2.59
CA ARG A 44 -20.07 12.03 1.26
C ARG A 44 -19.19 13.24 0.92
N VAL A 45 -19.59 14.43 1.33
CA VAL A 45 -18.84 15.68 1.10
C VAL A 45 -17.49 15.60 1.81
N TRP A 46 -17.49 15.24 3.09
CA TRP A 46 -16.24 15.16 3.87
C TRP A 46 -15.39 13.95 3.52
N ARG A 47 -16.00 12.82 3.11
CA ARG A 47 -15.26 11.69 2.54
C ARG A 47 -14.46 12.11 1.31
N ARG A 48 -15.08 12.88 0.41
CA ARG A 48 -14.39 13.44 -0.77
C ARG A 48 -13.22 14.32 -0.34
N HIS A 49 -13.42 15.22 0.62
CA HIS A 49 -12.34 16.11 1.09
C HIS A 49 -11.17 15.34 1.68
N CYS A 50 -11.43 14.28 2.47
CA CYS A 50 -10.36 13.42 2.96
C CYS A 50 -9.56 12.76 1.82
N LEU A 51 -10.23 12.30 0.75
CA LEU A 51 -9.60 11.66 -0.40
C LEU A 51 -8.86 12.65 -1.30
N ALA A 52 -9.34 13.90 -1.40
CA ALA A 52 -8.79 14.91 -2.29
C ALA A 52 -7.59 15.65 -1.68
N GLU A 53 -7.63 15.93 -0.37
CA GLU A 53 -6.62 16.76 0.30
C GLU A 53 -5.45 15.95 0.87
N TYR A 54 -5.65 14.67 1.19
CA TYR A 54 -4.67 13.86 1.91
C TYR A 54 -4.39 12.53 1.23
N ARG A 55 -3.13 12.31 0.88
CA ARG A 55 -2.65 11.07 0.26
C ARG A 55 -2.15 10.07 1.29
N TYR A 56 -1.61 10.56 2.40
CA TYR A 56 -1.02 9.76 3.47
C TYR A 56 -1.84 9.87 4.75
N TRP A 57 -2.02 8.74 5.41
CA TRP A 57 -2.78 8.60 6.64
C TRP A 57 -2.02 7.66 7.58
N GLN A 58 -1.94 8.02 8.85
CA GLN A 58 -1.36 7.15 9.87
C GLN A 58 -2.22 5.88 10.06
N PRO A 59 -1.60 4.69 10.28
CA PRO A 59 -2.34 3.42 10.31
C PRO A 59 -3.49 3.35 11.31
N HIS A 60 -3.39 4.02 12.47
CA HIS A 60 -4.44 4.02 13.50
C HIS A 60 -5.77 4.66 13.06
N HIS A 61 -5.80 5.31 11.89
CA HIS A 61 -7.04 5.84 11.33
C HIS A 61 -7.86 4.79 10.60
N ASP A 62 -7.31 3.60 10.32
CA ASP A 62 -7.97 2.53 9.55
C ASP A 62 -8.62 3.05 8.26
N PHE A 63 -7.94 4.02 7.60
CA PHE A 63 -8.53 4.81 6.52
C PHE A 63 -9.01 3.94 5.36
N LYS A 64 -8.22 2.92 4.98
CA LYS A 64 -8.60 1.96 3.92
C LYS A 64 -9.86 1.18 4.26
N GLU A 65 -10.02 0.74 5.50
CA GLU A 65 -11.23 0.04 5.96
C GLU A 65 -12.43 0.97 5.95
N LYS A 66 -12.29 2.20 6.46
CA LYS A 66 -13.37 3.20 6.42
C LYS A 66 -13.86 3.50 5.01
N LEU A 67 -13.02 3.37 3.98
CA LEU A 67 -13.43 3.55 2.59
C LEU A 67 -14.33 2.42 2.04
N THR A 68 -14.31 1.23 2.63
CA THR A 68 -15.19 0.11 2.23
C THR A 68 -16.57 0.23 2.87
N LEU A 69 -16.67 0.92 4.01
CA LEU A 69 -17.92 1.16 4.72
C LEU A 69 -18.81 2.18 4.00
N PRO A 70 -20.15 2.08 4.16
CA PRO A 70 -21.07 3.13 3.75
C PRO A 70 -20.65 4.49 4.34
N PRO A 71 -20.66 5.60 3.57
CA PRO A 71 -20.17 6.90 4.05
C PRO A 71 -20.77 7.35 5.39
N ALA A 72 -22.03 7.02 5.66
CA ALA A 72 -22.73 7.39 6.88
C ALA A 72 -22.20 6.71 8.16
N GLN A 73 -21.43 5.62 8.05
CA GLN A 73 -20.87 4.90 9.21
C GLN A 73 -19.55 5.49 9.70
N THR A 74 -18.96 6.43 8.97
CA THR A 74 -17.69 7.05 9.35
C THR A 74 -17.91 8.55 9.62
N PRO A 75 -17.41 9.10 10.74
CA PRO A 75 -17.50 10.53 11.03
C PRO A 75 -16.47 11.33 10.21
N TRP A 76 -16.62 11.35 8.88
CA TRP A 76 -15.63 11.93 7.94
C TRP A 76 -15.26 13.37 8.24
N ARG A 77 -16.21 14.21 8.65
CA ARG A 77 -15.94 15.61 9.03
C ARG A 77 -15.00 15.71 10.22
N GLN A 78 -15.22 14.87 11.24
CA GLN A 78 -14.37 14.86 12.42
C GLN A 78 -12.96 14.39 12.04
N LEU A 79 -12.86 13.31 11.27
CA LEU A 79 -11.59 12.80 10.77
C LEU A 79 -10.81 13.88 9.97
N PHE A 80 -11.50 14.61 9.09
CA PHE A 80 -10.92 15.71 8.33
C PHE A 80 -10.46 16.87 9.25
N ALA A 81 -11.29 17.24 10.22
CA ALA A 81 -10.98 18.32 11.15
C ALA A 81 -9.78 17.99 12.06
N GLU A 82 -9.67 16.74 12.51
CA GLU A 82 -8.54 16.23 13.27
C GLU A 82 -7.25 16.31 12.42
N ARG A 83 -7.28 15.77 11.20
CA ARG A 83 -6.16 15.84 10.25
C ARG A 83 -5.73 17.30 9.99
N ARG A 84 -6.68 18.20 9.76
CA ARG A 84 -6.41 19.63 9.50
C ARG A 84 -5.79 20.33 10.71
N ARG A 85 -6.20 19.96 11.93
CA ARG A 85 -5.61 20.49 13.17
C ARG A 85 -4.16 20.04 13.32
N THR A 86 -3.88 18.75 13.08
CA THR A 86 -2.52 18.21 13.11
C THR A 86 -1.60 18.96 12.16
N ASP A 87 -2.03 19.19 10.91
CA ASP A 87 -1.23 19.96 9.94
C ASP A 87 -1.01 21.41 10.38
N ALA A 88 -2.02 22.07 10.95
CA ALA A 88 -1.88 23.44 11.45
C ALA A 88 -0.90 23.53 12.62
N GLU A 89 -0.98 22.60 13.58
CA GLU A 89 -0.04 22.53 14.70
C GLU A 89 1.39 22.21 14.23
N ALA A 90 1.52 21.28 13.28
CA ALA A 90 2.80 20.93 12.68
C ALA A 90 3.43 22.10 11.93
N ALA A 91 2.65 22.86 11.17
CA ALA A 91 3.12 24.05 10.47
C ALA A 91 3.63 25.12 11.45
N VAL A 92 2.91 25.38 12.54
CA VAL A 92 3.35 26.32 13.58
C VAL A 92 4.66 25.87 14.25
N LEU A 93 4.78 24.59 14.58
CA LEU A 93 6.03 24.04 15.12
C LEU A 93 7.18 24.08 14.11
N PHE A 94 6.86 23.91 12.83
CA PHE A 94 7.81 23.99 11.73
C PHE A 94 8.36 25.41 11.58
N GLU A 95 7.51 26.44 11.56
CA GLU A 95 8.01 27.82 11.54
C GLU A 95 8.87 28.13 12.78
N ALA A 96 8.44 27.68 13.96
CA ALA A 96 9.20 27.89 15.20
C ALA A 96 10.59 27.22 15.18
N LEU A 97 10.78 26.09 14.49
CA LEU A 97 12.09 25.42 14.38
C LEU A 97 13.05 26.11 13.41
N LEU A 98 12.51 26.86 12.43
CA LEU A 98 13.30 27.68 11.51
C LEU A 98 13.80 28.95 12.19
N LEU A 99 12.96 29.58 13.02
CA LEU A 99 13.27 30.84 13.69
C LEU A 99 14.39 30.72 14.74
N THR A 100 14.53 29.58 15.42
CA THR A 100 15.53 29.39 16.48
C THR A 100 16.09 27.98 16.56
N GLN A 101 17.35 27.88 16.98
CA GLN A 101 18.01 26.61 17.25
C GLN A 101 17.55 25.95 18.57
N GLN A 102 17.03 26.75 19.52
CA GLN A 102 16.57 26.25 20.81
C GLN A 102 15.40 25.28 20.63
N GLU A 103 15.42 24.13 21.31
CA GLU A 103 14.40 23.08 21.22
C GLU A 103 14.16 22.52 19.80
N ARG A 104 15.05 22.78 18.83
CA ARG A 104 14.82 22.38 17.43
C ARG A 104 14.59 20.87 17.30
N TYR A 105 15.45 20.05 17.91
CA TYR A 105 15.31 18.60 17.83
C TYR A 105 14.04 18.11 18.52
N ALA A 106 13.65 18.70 19.65
CA ALA A 106 12.39 18.37 20.32
C ALA A 106 11.16 18.74 19.46
N ARG A 107 11.20 19.88 18.75
CA ARG A 107 10.15 20.24 17.78
C ARG A 107 10.11 19.27 16.60
N MET A 108 11.27 18.93 16.03
CA MET A 108 11.37 17.96 14.94
C MET A 108 10.81 16.58 15.35
N GLU A 109 11.16 16.11 16.54
CA GLU A 109 10.65 14.85 17.10
C GLU A 109 9.14 14.90 17.32
N ARG A 110 8.63 16.00 17.89
CA ARG A 110 7.18 16.19 18.06
C ARG A 110 6.44 16.16 16.72
N ILE A 111 6.99 16.79 15.68
CA ILE A 111 6.41 16.72 14.34
C ILE A 111 6.46 15.29 13.80
N ALA A 112 7.61 14.61 13.92
CA ALA A 112 7.78 13.24 13.45
C ALA A 112 6.84 12.23 14.15
N ASN A 113 6.47 12.47 15.41
CA ASN A 113 5.57 11.61 16.17
C ASN A 113 4.13 11.57 15.63
N TRP A 114 3.72 12.54 14.82
CA TRP A 114 2.45 12.43 14.07
C TRP A 114 2.55 11.45 12.89
N GLY A 115 3.74 11.03 12.49
CA GLY A 115 3.93 9.99 11.48
C GLY A 115 3.43 10.41 10.09
N TYR A 116 2.68 9.53 9.43
CA TYR A 116 2.19 9.78 8.06
C TYR A 116 1.15 10.92 8.01
N ASP A 117 0.59 11.29 9.16
CA ASP A 117 -0.28 12.44 9.35
C ASP A 117 0.46 13.80 9.31
N VAL A 118 1.72 13.89 8.88
CA VAL A 118 2.29 15.19 8.50
C VAL A 118 3.04 15.10 7.18
N LYS A 119 2.97 13.94 6.53
CA LYS A 119 3.77 13.65 5.35
C LYS A 119 3.38 14.53 4.17
N ASP A 120 2.08 14.70 3.91
CA ASP A 120 1.59 15.59 2.84
C ASP A 120 2.06 17.04 3.04
N LEU A 121 1.99 17.57 4.28
CA LEU A 121 2.48 18.89 4.63
C LEU A 121 3.99 19.02 4.37
N LEU A 122 4.79 18.07 4.87
CA LEU A 122 6.24 18.11 4.75
C LEU A 122 6.71 17.97 3.29
N LEU A 123 6.07 17.10 2.50
CA LEU A 123 6.31 17.01 1.05
C LEU A 123 5.94 18.33 0.36
N GLY A 124 4.80 18.93 0.74
CA GLY A 124 4.42 20.27 0.26
C GLY A 124 5.45 21.34 0.57
N ILE A 125 6.14 21.27 1.71
CA ILE A 125 7.25 22.17 2.04
C ILE A 125 8.48 21.85 1.18
N VAL A 126 8.86 20.58 1.04
CA VAL A 126 10.03 20.18 0.24
C VAL A 126 9.89 20.61 -1.22
N ASP A 127 8.76 20.27 -1.84
CA ASP A 127 8.52 20.45 -3.26
C ASP A 127 7.99 21.86 -3.59
N GLY A 128 7.24 22.47 -2.67
CA GLY A 128 6.54 23.73 -2.88
C GLY A 128 7.29 24.99 -2.43
N THR A 129 8.41 24.87 -1.71
CA THR A 129 9.21 26.05 -1.35
C THR A 129 9.94 26.58 -2.60
N PRO A 130 9.72 27.86 -2.99
CA PRO A 130 10.39 28.46 -4.15
C PRO A 130 11.91 28.54 -4.03
N GLU A 131 12.64 28.48 -5.15
CA GLU A 131 14.11 28.59 -5.16
C GLU A 131 14.62 29.95 -4.70
N ASP A 132 13.81 31.00 -4.85
CA ASP A 132 14.12 32.38 -4.45
C ASP A 132 13.68 32.72 -3.03
N ALA A 133 13.09 31.78 -2.29
CA ALA A 133 12.76 31.98 -0.88
C ALA A 133 14.05 32.11 -0.05
N GLU A 134 14.08 33.12 0.84
CA GLU A 134 15.25 33.43 1.68
C GLU A 134 15.76 32.23 2.48
N ASP A 135 14.85 31.39 2.99
CA ASP A 135 15.11 30.24 3.84
C ASP A 135 14.92 28.89 3.13
N VAL A 136 14.97 28.85 1.78
CA VAL A 136 14.71 27.65 0.96
C VAL A 136 15.51 26.43 1.41
N LEU A 137 16.82 26.61 1.66
CA LEU A 137 17.70 25.51 2.08
C LEU A 137 17.29 24.97 3.45
N ALA A 138 16.95 25.84 4.40
CA ALA A 138 16.57 25.44 5.74
C ALA A 138 15.22 24.70 5.75
N ARG A 139 14.23 25.23 5.02
CA ARG A 139 12.90 24.60 4.87
C ARG A 139 13.01 23.19 4.30
N ARG A 140 13.66 23.05 3.14
CA ARG A 140 13.81 21.75 2.47
C ARG A 140 14.65 20.79 3.28
N TYR A 141 15.73 21.25 3.91
CA TYR A 141 16.59 20.41 4.74
C TYR A 141 15.83 19.85 5.95
N HIS A 142 15.17 20.71 6.74
CA HIS A 142 14.49 20.28 7.96
C HIS A 142 13.25 19.44 7.66
N ALA A 143 12.49 19.77 6.62
CA ALA A 143 11.35 18.94 6.21
C ALA A 143 11.80 17.53 5.79
N ASN A 144 12.88 17.41 5.00
CA ASN A 144 13.46 16.12 4.64
C ASN A 144 14.01 15.36 5.84
N ALA A 145 14.63 16.04 6.80
CA ALA A 145 15.13 15.41 8.02
C ALA A 145 14.00 14.81 8.87
N ILE A 146 12.88 15.52 8.99
CA ILE A 146 11.67 15.03 9.70
C ILE A 146 11.04 13.87 8.94
N LEU A 147 10.87 13.97 7.61
CA LEU A 147 10.38 12.87 6.77
C LEU A 147 11.25 11.61 6.93
N GLY A 148 12.57 11.76 6.91
CA GLY A 148 13.49 10.65 7.16
C GLY A 148 13.33 10.05 8.56
N SER A 149 13.04 10.88 9.57
CA SER A 149 12.75 10.39 10.93
C SER A 149 11.48 9.54 10.96
N ILE A 150 10.40 10.04 10.35
CA ILE A 150 9.12 9.31 10.21
C ILE A 150 9.35 7.95 9.53
N HIS A 151 10.04 7.95 8.39
CA HIS A 151 10.32 6.73 7.64
C HIS A 151 11.11 5.70 8.46
N ARG A 152 12.19 6.13 9.14
CA ARG A 152 13.00 5.22 9.97
C ARG A 152 12.23 4.68 11.17
N MET A 153 11.40 5.51 11.83
CA MET A 153 10.54 5.07 12.93
C MET A 153 9.55 4.01 12.45
N THR A 154 8.89 4.22 11.31
CA THR A 154 7.99 3.23 10.70
C THR A 154 8.71 1.93 10.35
N ALA A 155 9.92 2.00 9.80
CA ALA A 155 10.69 0.81 9.46
C ALA A 155 11.05 -0.03 10.70
N VAL A 156 11.56 0.64 11.74
CA VAL A 156 11.91 0.00 13.01
C VAL A 156 10.68 -0.63 13.65
N GLU A 157 9.53 0.04 13.63
CA GLU A 157 8.27 -0.51 14.12
C GLU A 157 7.94 -1.86 13.44
N LYS A 158 8.05 -1.94 12.11
CA LYS A 158 7.79 -3.17 11.36
C LYS A 158 8.74 -4.30 11.76
N TRP A 159 10.03 -4.01 11.94
CA TRP A 159 11.00 -5.02 12.38
C TRP A 159 10.82 -5.45 13.83
N VAL A 160 10.44 -4.55 14.74
CA VAL A 160 10.09 -4.91 16.12
C VAL A 160 8.89 -5.84 16.15
N ARG A 161 7.86 -5.59 15.34
CA ARG A 161 6.69 -6.48 15.21
C ARG A 161 7.10 -7.87 14.71
N LEU A 162 7.96 -7.93 13.69
CA LEU A 162 8.49 -9.20 13.18
C LEU A 162 9.30 -9.96 14.23
N GLN A 163 10.18 -9.27 14.98
CA GLN A 163 10.96 -9.87 16.07
C GLN A 163 10.07 -10.44 17.17
N ARG A 164 8.92 -9.79 17.44
CA ARG A 164 7.88 -10.26 18.38
C ARG A 164 6.98 -11.35 17.79
N GLN A 165 7.34 -11.93 16.64
CA GLN A 165 6.57 -12.97 15.95
C GLN A 165 5.13 -12.54 15.63
N GLN A 166 4.89 -11.24 15.48
CA GLN A 166 3.61 -10.73 15.02
C GLN A 166 3.53 -10.86 13.51
N MET A 167 2.32 -11.08 12.99
CA MET A 167 2.09 -11.15 11.56
C MET A 167 2.41 -9.80 10.90
N VAL A 168 3.38 -9.84 9.97
CA VAL A 168 3.78 -8.73 9.09
C VAL A 168 3.90 -9.31 7.68
N ARG A 169 3.37 -8.61 6.67
CA ARG A 169 3.46 -9.08 5.28
C ARG A 169 4.91 -8.98 4.80
N LEU A 170 5.39 -9.95 4.01
CA LEU A 170 6.79 -9.96 3.54
C LEU A 170 7.14 -8.66 2.81
N GLU A 171 6.26 -8.18 1.94
CA GLU A 171 6.47 -6.94 1.20
C GLU A 171 6.59 -5.70 2.09
N GLU A 172 5.96 -5.68 3.28
CA GLU A 172 6.14 -4.61 4.26
C GLU A 172 7.51 -4.69 4.95
N VAL A 173 7.99 -5.90 5.25
CA VAL A 173 9.30 -6.10 5.87
C VAL A 173 10.42 -5.73 4.89
N LEU A 174 10.29 -6.13 3.62
CA LEU A 174 11.24 -5.75 2.58
C LEU A 174 11.18 -4.24 2.34
N GLY A 175 9.99 -3.67 2.17
CA GLY A 175 9.79 -2.23 2.00
C GLY A 175 10.30 -1.38 3.18
N ALA A 176 10.44 -1.95 4.38
CA ALA A 176 11.02 -1.24 5.51
C ALA A 176 12.51 -0.92 5.31
N TYR A 177 13.25 -1.70 4.51
CA TYR A 177 14.62 -1.35 4.13
C TYR A 177 14.64 -0.10 3.24
N ASP A 178 13.68 0.00 2.32
CA ASP A 178 13.53 1.13 1.40
C ASP A 178 13.35 2.46 2.15
N LEU A 179 12.65 2.45 3.28
CA LEU A 179 12.43 3.63 4.12
C LEU A 179 13.71 4.32 4.61
N PHE A 180 14.88 3.64 4.60
CA PHE A 180 16.17 4.25 4.94
C PHE A 180 16.86 4.96 3.77
N VAL A 181 16.45 4.67 2.54
CA VAL A 181 17.04 5.23 1.31
C VAL A 181 16.10 6.19 0.57
N LEU A 182 14.84 6.29 1.00
CA LEU A 182 13.87 7.27 0.52
C LEU A 182 14.23 8.68 0.99
N ALA A 183 15.06 9.38 0.22
CA ALA A 183 15.38 10.81 0.41
C ALA A 183 14.20 11.72 -0.03
N GLY A 184 13.02 11.53 0.57
CA GLY A 184 11.80 12.31 0.24
C GLY A 184 11.11 11.90 -1.07
N ARG A 185 11.55 10.83 -1.74
CA ARG A 185 10.98 10.33 -3.00
C ARG A 185 9.81 9.38 -2.77
N ARG A 186 9.06 9.11 -3.85
CA ARG A 186 8.05 8.04 -3.92
C ARG A 186 8.70 6.69 -3.56
N GLY A 187 7.94 5.84 -2.88
CA GLY A 187 8.36 4.46 -2.62
C GLY A 187 8.26 4.03 -1.17
N ASP A 188 7.54 4.79 -0.34
CA ASP A 188 7.22 4.35 1.01
C ASP A 188 6.27 3.15 1.00
N LEU A 189 5.95 2.62 2.18
CA LEU A 189 5.06 1.46 2.29
C LEU A 189 3.66 1.74 1.73
N SER A 190 3.14 2.97 1.84
CA SER A 190 1.83 3.36 1.30
C SER A 190 1.84 3.42 -0.22
N ASP A 191 2.93 3.94 -0.81
CA ASP A 191 3.16 4.00 -2.25
C ASP A 191 3.31 2.60 -2.84
N ILE A 192 4.12 1.73 -2.21
CA ILE A 192 4.29 0.32 -2.59
C ILE A 192 2.94 -0.41 -2.57
N ASP A 193 2.18 -0.27 -1.48
CA ASP A 193 0.91 -0.98 -1.31
C ASP A 193 -0.13 -0.55 -2.36
N ARG A 194 -0.17 0.75 -2.69
CA ARG A 194 -1.02 1.33 -3.75
C ARG A 194 -0.57 0.92 -5.14
N GLU A 195 0.74 0.77 -5.36
CA GLU A 195 1.27 0.31 -6.63
C GLU A 195 0.89 -1.15 -6.89
N PHE A 196 0.93 -2.00 -5.86
CA PHE A 196 0.40 -3.36 -5.99
C PHE A 196 -1.12 -3.38 -6.27
N ASP A 197 -1.89 -2.50 -5.64
CA ASP A 197 -3.32 -2.34 -5.94
C ASP A 197 -3.53 -1.96 -7.42
N ARG A 198 -2.75 -1.00 -7.93
CA ARG A 198 -2.77 -0.56 -9.33
C ARG A 198 -2.41 -1.70 -10.29
N ILE A 199 -1.36 -2.45 -10.00
CA ILE A 199 -0.90 -3.58 -10.83
C ILE A 199 -1.98 -4.67 -10.90
N ALA A 200 -2.59 -5.01 -9.77
CA ALA A 200 -3.68 -5.98 -9.72
C ALA A 200 -4.89 -5.52 -10.56
N GLU A 201 -5.25 -4.25 -10.47
CA GLU A 201 -6.34 -3.67 -11.27
C GLU A 201 -6.02 -3.69 -12.77
N ASN A 202 -4.78 -3.34 -13.17
CA ASN A 202 -4.37 -3.42 -14.58
C ASN A 202 -4.44 -4.85 -15.13
N ILE A 203 -4.16 -5.87 -14.31
CA ILE A 203 -4.32 -7.28 -14.72
C ILE A 203 -5.78 -7.58 -15.05
N ARG A 204 -6.73 -7.18 -14.18
CA ARG A 204 -8.17 -7.34 -14.45
C ARG A 204 -8.65 -6.58 -15.68
N GLN A 205 -8.11 -5.38 -15.91
CA GLN A 205 -8.46 -4.58 -17.09
C GLN A 205 -7.93 -5.20 -18.39
N ARG A 206 -6.77 -5.84 -18.34
CA ARG A 206 -6.15 -6.49 -19.50
C ARG A 206 -6.76 -7.85 -19.83
N ASP A 207 -7.27 -8.55 -18.82
CA ASP A 207 -7.94 -9.84 -18.96
C ASP A 207 -9.31 -9.79 -18.26
N PRO A 208 -10.39 -9.38 -18.97
CA PRO A 208 -11.72 -9.22 -18.39
C PRO A 208 -12.31 -10.50 -17.78
N ASP A 209 -11.86 -11.67 -18.24
CA ASP A 209 -12.28 -12.98 -17.74
C ASP A 209 -11.35 -13.51 -16.64
N PHE A 210 -10.37 -12.71 -16.20
CA PHE A 210 -9.37 -13.13 -15.21
C PHE A 210 -9.99 -13.78 -13.98
N ASP A 211 -11.04 -13.17 -13.43
CA ASP A 211 -11.66 -13.66 -12.19
C ASP A 211 -12.35 -15.02 -12.36
N GLN A 212 -12.71 -15.41 -13.59
CA GLN A 212 -13.31 -16.71 -13.93
C GLN A 212 -12.27 -17.82 -14.14
N LEU A 213 -10.98 -17.48 -14.22
CA LEU A 213 -9.91 -18.45 -14.41
C LEU A 213 -9.71 -19.33 -13.16
N SER A 214 -9.26 -20.57 -13.39
CA SER A 214 -8.78 -21.45 -12.32
C SER A 214 -7.56 -20.85 -11.61
N VAL A 215 -7.28 -21.29 -10.38
CA VAL A 215 -6.14 -20.79 -9.60
C VAL A 215 -4.82 -21.00 -10.35
N ARG A 216 -4.63 -22.15 -10.99
CA ARG A 216 -3.44 -22.44 -11.82
C ARG A 216 -3.28 -21.45 -12.97
N ARG A 217 -4.38 -21.14 -13.67
CA ARG A 217 -4.38 -20.17 -14.77
C ARG A 217 -4.15 -18.75 -14.30
N LYS A 218 -4.77 -18.33 -13.18
CA LYS A 218 -4.51 -17.03 -12.55
C LYS A 218 -3.04 -16.87 -12.22
N ALA A 219 -2.43 -17.87 -11.57
CA ALA A 219 -1.01 -17.85 -11.21
C ALA A 219 -0.11 -17.62 -12.44
N GLY A 220 -0.33 -18.35 -13.53
CA GLY A 220 0.40 -18.17 -14.78
C GLY A 220 0.18 -16.79 -15.42
N GLN A 221 -1.06 -16.29 -15.46
CA GLN A 221 -1.37 -14.97 -16.04
C GLN A 221 -0.74 -13.82 -15.25
N ILE A 222 -0.74 -13.91 -13.91
CA ILE A 222 -0.07 -12.93 -13.05
C ILE A 222 1.43 -12.88 -13.37
N ALA A 223 2.10 -14.04 -13.39
CA ALA A 223 3.53 -14.11 -13.67
C ALA A 223 3.85 -13.59 -15.09
N LYS A 224 3.02 -13.94 -16.07
CA LYS A 224 3.16 -13.46 -17.45
C LYS A 224 3.03 -11.94 -17.54
N TYR A 225 2.02 -11.36 -16.89
CA TYR A 225 1.82 -9.92 -16.85
C TYR A 225 3.03 -9.21 -16.23
N LEU A 226 3.43 -9.62 -15.02
CA LEU A 226 4.53 -8.97 -14.30
C LEU A 226 5.84 -9.00 -15.09
N ARG A 227 6.11 -10.11 -15.79
CA ARG A 227 7.28 -10.21 -16.68
C ARG A 227 7.16 -9.33 -17.92
N SER A 228 5.97 -9.25 -18.53
CA SER A 228 5.76 -8.40 -19.71
C SER A 228 5.89 -6.90 -19.40
N GLU A 229 5.59 -6.51 -18.16
CA GLU A 229 5.79 -5.14 -17.66
C GLU A 229 7.18 -4.93 -17.01
N ASN A 230 8.09 -5.91 -17.12
CA ASN A 230 9.44 -5.91 -16.53
C ASN A 230 9.49 -5.73 -15.00
N LEU A 231 8.39 -5.96 -14.27
CA LEU A 231 8.31 -5.75 -12.82
C LEU A 231 9.01 -6.85 -12.00
N VAL A 232 9.37 -7.97 -12.63
CA VAL A 232 10.05 -9.10 -12.00
C VAL A 232 11.13 -9.66 -12.93
N GLY A 233 12.11 -10.34 -12.34
CA GLY A 233 13.29 -10.83 -13.02
C GLY A 233 14.42 -9.80 -13.08
N ASN A 234 15.49 -10.19 -13.78
CA ASN A 234 16.59 -9.31 -14.11
C ASN A 234 17.01 -9.55 -15.56
N PRO A 235 16.85 -8.57 -16.47
CA PRO A 235 17.25 -8.71 -17.87
C PRO A 235 18.77 -8.69 -18.07
N ASN A 236 19.56 -8.24 -17.07
CA ASN A 236 21.02 -8.18 -17.16
C ASN A 236 21.69 -8.83 -15.95
N GLU A 237 22.28 -10.01 -16.16
CA GLU A 237 22.99 -10.78 -15.13
C GLU A 237 24.17 -10.01 -14.50
N GLU A 238 24.81 -9.10 -15.23
CA GLU A 238 25.91 -8.26 -14.70
C GLU A 238 25.45 -7.36 -13.55
N ASN A 239 24.17 -6.97 -13.57
CA ASN A 239 23.57 -6.14 -12.54
C ASN A 239 23.06 -6.95 -11.35
N TYR A 240 23.23 -8.28 -11.31
CA TYR A 240 22.66 -9.12 -10.24
C TYR A 240 23.03 -8.61 -8.84
N HIS A 241 24.30 -8.26 -8.62
CA HIS A 241 24.79 -7.78 -7.32
C HIS A 241 24.58 -6.27 -7.07
N ALA A 242 23.89 -5.56 -7.98
CA ALA A 242 23.62 -4.15 -7.79
C ALA A 242 22.74 -3.96 -6.55
N LEU A 243 23.21 -3.14 -5.60
CA LEU A 243 22.53 -2.92 -4.31
C LEU A 243 21.07 -2.50 -4.50
N ARG A 244 20.77 -1.72 -5.54
CA ARG A 244 19.41 -1.27 -5.90
C ARG A 244 18.40 -2.41 -6.01
N ASN A 245 18.83 -3.59 -6.47
CA ASN A 245 17.94 -4.74 -6.67
C ASN A 245 17.44 -5.35 -5.35
N ASN A 246 18.00 -4.92 -4.21
CA ASN A 246 17.53 -5.31 -2.90
C ASN A 246 16.28 -4.53 -2.45
N PHE A 247 15.98 -3.40 -3.09
CA PHE A 247 14.90 -2.49 -2.71
C PHE A 247 13.66 -2.76 -3.58
N ILE A 248 12.54 -3.07 -2.94
CA ILE A 248 11.30 -3.40 -3.64
C ILE A 248 10.68 -2.15 -4.30
N SER A 249 10.85 -0.97 -3.69
CA SER A 249 10.43 0.31 -4.26
C SER A 249 11.16 0.62 -5.56
N MET A 250 12.48 0.39 -5.63
CA MET A 250 13.25 0.63 -6.86
C MET A 250 12.77 -0.30 -7.97
N ALA A 251 12.52 -1.58 -7.67
CA ALA A 251 11.95 -2.52 -8.63
C ALA A 251 10.55 -2.13 -9.15
N LEU A 252 9.77 -1.37 -8.37
CA LEU A 252 8.42 -0.93 -8.73
C LEU A 252 8.35 0.44 -9.41
N PHE A 253 9.28 1.35 -9.09
CA PHE A 253 9.17 2.77 -9.46
C PHE A 253 10.31 3.30 -10.32
N GLU A 254 11.46 2.62 -10.38
CA GLU A 254 12.64 3.10 -11.13
C GLU A 254 12.93 2.21 -12.34
N GLU A 255 13.04 2.82 -13.52
CA GLU A 255 13.49 2.14 -14.73
C GLU A 255 15.03 2.16 -14.85
N PRO A 256 15.66 1.08 -15.35
CA PRO A 256 15.07 -0.20 -15.71
C PRO A 256 14.67 -1.01 -14.47
N HIS A 257 13.47 -1.58 -14.50
CA HIS A 257 12.97 -2.42 -13.41
C HIS A 257 13.80 -3.70 -13.30
N THR A 258 14.63 -3.79 -12.26
CA THR A 258 15.47 -4.97 -11.99
C THR A 258 15.31 -5.41 -10.55
N SER A 259 15.16 -6.72 -10.33
CA SER A 259 14.96 -7.26 -8.98
C SER A 259 15.68 -8.59 -8.77
N LEU A 260 16.06 -8.83 -7.52
CA LEU A 260 16.55 -10.12 -7.07
C LEU A 260 15.39 -11.13 -6.90
N PRO A 261 15.68 -12.45 -6.82
CA PRO A 261 14.64 -13.48 -6.71
C PRO A 261 13.65 -13.25 -5.55
N LEU A 262 14.13 -12.83 -4.37
CA LEU A 262 13.29 -12.57 -3.20
C LEU A 262 12.28 -11.44 -3.45
N GLN A 263 12.72 -10.36 -4.09
CA GLN A 263 11.94 -9.18 -4.41
C GLN A 263 10.91 -9.52 -5.49
N SER A 264 11.32 -10.25 -6.53
CA SER A 264 10.41 -10.77 -7.56
C SER A 264 9.29 -11.65 -6.98
N VAL A 265 9.61 -12.56 -6.06
CA VAL A 265 8.62 -13.41 -5.40
C VAL A 265 7.73 -12.59 -4.47
N ALA A 266 8.28 -11.62 -3.74
CA ALA A 266 7.48 -10.75 -2.89
C ALA A 266 6.47 -9.91 -3.70
N ILE A 267 6.90 -9.31 -4.81
CA ILE A 267 6.04 -8.58 -5.76
C ILE A 267 4.94 -9.51 -6.28
N TYR A 268 5.32 -10.69 -6.79
CA TYR A 268 4.36 -11.67 -7.30
C TYR A 268 3.31 -12.06 -6.24
N CYS A 269 3.75 -12.43 -5.04
CA CYS A 269 2.85 -12.83 -3.95
C CYS A 269 1.93 -11.68 -3.53
N ALA A 270 2.45 -10.46 -3.42
CA ALA A 270 1.66 -9.29 -3.01
C ALA A 270 0.55 -8.96 -4.03
N VAL A 271 0.83 -9.10 -5.34
CA VAL A 271 -0.14 -8.91 -6.41
C VAL A 271 -1.13 -10.08 -6.48
N ALA A 272 -0.64 -11.32 -6.38
CA ALA A 272 -1.47 -12.52 -6.42
C ALA A 272 -2.55 -12.54 -5.31
N ARG A 273 -2.19 -12.15 -4.08
CA ARG A 273 -3.16 -12.06 -2.97
C ARG A 273 -4.26 -11.04 -3.23
N ARG A 274 -3.96 -9.89 -3.85
CA ARG A 274 -4.94 -8.87 -4.24
C ARG A 274 -5.92 -9.36 -5.31
N LEU A 275 -5.49 -10.35 -6.09
CA LEU A 275 -6.26 -11.03 -7.11
C LEU A 275 -6.94 -12.31 -6.59
N GLY A 276 -6.97 -12.51 -5.26
CA GLY A 276 -7.64 -13.63 -4.62
C GLY A 276 -6.90 -14.97 -4.73
N VAL A 277 -5.62 -14.97 -5.13
CA VAL A 277 -4.77 -16.16 -5.18
C VAL A 277 -3.98 -16.27 -3.88
N ASN A 278 -4.15 -17.38 -3.14
CA ASN A 278 -3.39 -17.63 -1.93
C ASN A 278 -1.93 -17.98 -2.27
N ALA A 279 -1.08 -16.96 -2.28
CA ALA A 279 0.35 -17.07 -2.61
C ALA A 279 1.23 -16.72 -1.41
N ARG A 280 2.19 -17.59 -1.11
CA ARG A 280 3.20 -17.39 -0.06
C ARG A 280 4.61 -17.59 -0.59
N PRO A 281 5.58 -16.80 -0.12
CA PRO A 281 6.98 -17.05 -0.41
C PRO A 281 7.41 -18.37 0.26
N SER A 282 8.21 -19.15 -0.43
CA SER A 282 8.88 -20.33 0.10
C SER A 282 10.37 -20.19 -0.15
N ASN A 283 11.14 -20.27 0.93
CA ASN A 283 12.58 -20.32 0.82
C ASN A 283 12.98 -21.72 0.37
N TYR A 284 13.71 -21.79 -0.73
CA TYR A 284 14.26 -23.01 -1.26
C TYR A 284 15.79 -22.81 -1.32
N PRO A 285 16.62 -23.84 -1.12
CA PRO A 285 18.06 -23.66 -1.15
C PRO A 285 18.53 -22.88 -2.40
N HIS A 286 19.26 -21.79 -2.17
CA HIS A 286 19.79 -20.87 -3.19
C HIS A 286 18.75 -20.16 -4.08
N HIS A 287 17.44 -20.27 -3.84
CA HIS A 287 16.41 -19.59 -4.65
C HIS A 287 15.08 -19.43 -3.91
N VAL A 288 14.32 -18.37 -4.19
CA VAL A 288 13.00 -18.19 -3.58
C VAL A 288 11.92 -18.54 -4.62
N HIS A 289 10.89 -19.28 -4.21
CA HIS A 289 9.73 -19.58 -5.04
C HIS A 289 8.45 -19.04 -4.41
N ALA A 290 7.43 -18.81 -5.21
CA ALA A 290 6.07 -18.63 -4.71
C ALA A 290 5.36 -19.99 -4.66
N VAL A 291 4.73 -20.30 -3.54
CA VAL A 291 3.83 -21.44 -3.38
C VAL A 291 2.40 -20.91 -3.43
N ILE A 292 1.60 -21.50 -4.32
CA ILE A 292 0.19 -21.20 -4.46
C ILE A 292 -0.60 -22.38 -3.93
N GLU A 293 -1.56 -22.11 -3.05
CA GLU A 293 -2.42 -23.14 -2.46
C GLU A 293 -3.82 -23.08 -3.08
N ALA A 294 -4.39 -24.25 -3.36
CA ALA A 294 -5.79 -24.37 -3.75
C ALA A 294 -6.71 -23.97 -2.59
N PRO A 295 -7.90 -23.40 -2.87
CA PRO A 295 -8.93 -23.23 -1.85
C PRO A 295 -9.40 -24.60 -1.34
N SER A 296 -9.94 -24.64 -0.12
CA SER A 296 -10.45 -25.90 0.47
C SER A 296 -11.58 -26.56 -0.35
N THR A 297 -12.29 -25.79 -1.16
CA THR A 297 -13.48 -26.24 -1.89
C THR A 297 -13.20 -26.71 -3.32
N HIS A 298 -12.06 -26.35 -3.92
CA HIS A 298 -11.75 -26.64 -5.32
C HIS A 298 -10.26 -27.01 -5.49
N THR A 299 -9.93 -27.75 -6.54
CA THR A 299 -8.55 -27.99 -6.96
C THR A 299 -7.93 -26.74 -7.60
N LEU A 300 -6.63 -26.77 -7.86
CA LEU A 300 -5.94 -25.69 -8.59
C LEU A 300 -6.53 -25.46 -9.99
N ASP A 301 -7.09 -26.51 -10.60
CA ASP A 301 -7.71 -26.47 -11.93
C ASP A 301 -9.20 -26.11 -11.92
N GLY A 302 -9.78 -25.89 -10.72
CA GLY A 302 -11.16 -25.44 -10.55
C GLY A 302 -12.18 -26.57 -10.47
N THR A 303 -11.76 -27.83 -10.34
CA THR A 303 -12.70 -28.93 -10.07
C THR A 303 -13.11 -28.93 -8.59
N PRO A 304 -14.40 -29.11 -8.26
CA PRO A 304 -14.82 -29.19 -6.87
C PRO A 304 -14.14 -30.33 -6.12
N ARG A 305 -13.67 -30.07 -4.90
CA ARG A 305 -13.18 -31.10 -4.00
C ARG A 305 -14.35 -31.72 -3.24
N PRO A 306 -14.38 -33.04 -3.04
CA PRO A 306 -15.33 -33.64 -2.12
C PRO A 306 -15.09 -33.04 -0.73
N ILE A 307 -16.16 -32.56 -0.08
CA ILE A 307 -16.09 -32.07 1.30
C ILE A 307 -15.78 -33.27 2.19
N THR A 308 -14.51 -33.46 2.53
CA THR A 308 -14.13 -34.39 3.59
C THR A 308 -14.57 -33.76 4.92
N HIS A 309 -15.32 -34.53 5.72
CA HIS A 309 -15.80 -34.11 7.04
C HIS A 309 -14.64 -33.62 7.93
N PRO A 310 -14.87 -32.73 8.92
CA PRO A 310 -13.83 -32.39 9.89
C PRO A 310 -13.29 -33.69 10.52
N PRO A 311 -12.00 -33.75 10.86
CA PRO A 311 -11.41 -34.95 11.46
C PRO A 311 -12.24 -35.35 12.68
N ARG A 312 -12.74 -36.59 12.67
CA ARG A 312 -13.40 -37.16 13.85
C ARG A 312 -12.34 -37.24 14.96
N PRO A 313 -12.67 -36.93 16.23
CA PRO A 313 -11.66 -36.79 17.27
C PRO A 313 -10.86 -38.06 17.57
N ASP A 314 -11.35 -39.26 17.21
CA ASP A 314 -10.92 -40.45 17.94
C ASP A 314 -10.49 -41.66 17.10
N ASN A 315 -10.50 -41.64 15.77
CA ASN A 315 -9.93 -42.72 14.95
C ASN A 315 -9.84 -42.26 13.49
N ASP A 316 -8.65 -42.00 12.98
CA ASP A 316 -8.30 -42.22 11.57
C ASP A 316 -6.79 -41.98 11.36
N ASP A 317 -6.06 -43.03 10.98
CA ASP A 317 -4.70 -43.00 10.42
C ASP A 317 -4.68 -42.35 9.01
N GLN A 318 -5.62 -41.46 8.73
CA GLN A 318 -5.79 -40.83 7.43
C GLN A 318 -5.07 -39.47 7.46
N PRO A 319 -4.05 -39.26 6.60
CA PRO A 319 -3.33 -38.00 6.58
C PRO A 319 -4.33 -36.85 6.33
N PRO A 320 -4.17 -35.70 7.01
CA PRO A 320 -5.03 -34.54 6.77
C PRO A 320 -5.05 -34.25 5.26
N ASP A 321 -6.24 -33.98 4.71
CA ASP A 321 -6.46 -33.71 3.29
C ASP A 321 -5.40 -32.72 2.78
N GLU A 322 -4.41 -33.24 2.05
CA GLU A 322 -3.24 -32.45 1.66
C GLU A 322 -3.73 -31.34 0.74
N THR A 323 -3.61 -30.10 1.22
CA THR A 323 -3.92 -28.92 0.40
C THR A 323 -3.04 -28.98 -0.84
N GLU A 324 -3.65 -29.01 -2.02
CA GLU A 324 -2.89 -29.05 -3.28
C GLU A 324 -2.18 -27.73 -3.48
N ILE A 325 -0.92 -27.84 -3.88
CA ILE A 325 -0.03 -26.70 -4.08
C ILE A 325 0.64 -26.77 -5.45
N MET A 326 0.95 -25.59 -5.99
CA MET A 326 1.84 -25.42 -7.12
C MET A 326 2.94 -24.42 -6.79
N HIS A 327 4.03 -24.48 -7.54
CA HIS A 327 5.18 -23.59 -7.36
C HIS A 327 5.34 -22.70 -8.59
N MET A 328 5.70 -21.43 -8.36
CA MET A 328 6.02 -20.47 -9.41
C MET A 328 7.39 -19.86 -9.13
N ASP A 329 8.17 -19.68 -10.20
CA ASP A 329 9.42 -18.93 -10.19
C ASP A 329 9.26 -17.67 -11.05
N PRO A 330 8.62 -16.60 -10.54
CA PRO A 330 8.34 -15.39 -11.31
C PRO A 330 9.63 -14.69 -11.80
N TRP A 331 10.76 -14.94 -11.13
CA TRP A 331 12.06 -14.39 -11.51
C TRP A 331 12.59 -15.03 -12.80
N ARG A 332 12.40 -16.34 -13.01
CA ARG A 332 12.86 -17.05 -14.23
C ARG A 332 11.79 -17.23 -15.30
N SER A 333 10.56 -17.53 -14.91
CA SER A 333 9.51 -17.99 -15.83
C SER A 333 8.13 -17.43 -15.49
N SER A 334 7.20 -17.56 -16.43
CA SER A 334 5.76 -17.36 -16.22
C SER A 334 4.98 -18.67 -16.10
N THR A 335 5.67 -19.82 -16.17
CA THR A 335 5.08 -21.16 -16.07
C THR A 335 5.26 -21.73 -14.67
N GLU A 336 4.41 -22.70 -14.35
CA GLU A 336 4.57 -23.52 -13.15
C GLU A 336 5.94 -24.20 -13.12
N THR A 337 6.56 -24.21 -11.94
CA THR A 337 7.76 -24.98 -11.66
C THR A 337 7.35 -26.40 -11.25
N PRO A 338 7.68 -27.44 -12.05
CA PRO A 338 7.31 -28.80 -11.72
C PRO A 338 7.90 -29.25 -10.38
N ARG A 339 7.11 -29.98 -9.58
CA ARG A 339 7.58 -30.57 -8.31
C ARG A 339 8.79 -31.49 -8.52
N SER A 340 8.84 -32.22 -9.65
CA SER A 340 9.98 -33.05 -10.04
C SER A 340 11.30 -32.27 -10.09
N ASP A 341 11.26 -31.04 -10.59
CA ASP A 341 12.45 -30.21 -10.76
C ASP A 341 12.95 -29.73 -9.41
N LEU A 342 12.02 -29.38 -8.51
CA LEU A 342 12.35 -29.06 -7.12
C LEU A 342 12.87 -30.29 -6.36
N LEU A 343 12.30 -31.48 -6.52
CA LEU A 343 12.84 -32.67 -5.87
C LEU A 343 14.25 -33.01 -6.38
N THR A 344 14.44 -32.91 -7.70
CA THR A 344 15.74 -33.18 -8.33
C THR A 344 16.81 -32.23 -7.79
N ARG A 345 16.50 -30.94 -7.61
CA ARG A 345 17.43 -29.97 -7.03
C ARG A 345 17.75 -30.26 -5.56
N LEU A 346 16.79 -30.71 -4.74
CA LEU A 346 17.05 -31.07 -3.34
C LEU A 346 18.02 -32.26 -3.27
N ILE A 347 17.75 -33.29 -4.07
CA ILE A 347 18.58 -34.50 -4.16
C ILE A 347 20.00 -34.12 -4.61
N GLN A 348 20.14 -33.25 -5.62
CA GLN A 348 21.45 -32.76 -6.08
C GLN A 348 22.21 -31.98 -5.00
N MET A 349 21.51 -31.35 -4.07
CA MET A 349 22.09 -30.63 -2.93
C MET A 349 22.33 -31.51 -1.69
N GLY A 350 22.04 -32.82 -1.79
CA GLY A 350 22.21 -33.76 -0.68
C GLY A 350 21.16 -33.64 0.42
N ILE A 351 20.03 -33.00 0.13
CA ILE A 351 18.88 -32.93 1.05
C ILE A 351 17.93 -34.08 0.68
N PRO A 352 17.66 -35.02 1.61
CA PRO A 352 16.89 -36.23 1.33
C PRO A 352 15.41 -35.98 1.03
#